data_AF-A0A0G4MIQ1-F1
#
_entry.id   AF-A0A0G4MIQ1-F1
#
_cell.length_a   1.000
_cell.length_b   1.000
_cell.length_c   1.000
_cell.angle_alpha   90.00
_cell.angle_beta   90.00
_cell.angle_gamma   90.00
#
_symmetry.space_group_name_H-M   'P 1'
#
loop_
_entity.id
_entity.type
_entity.pdbx_description
1 polymer ?
#
loop_
_entity_poly.entity_id
_entity_poly.type
_entity_poly.pdbx_seq_one_letter_code
_entity_poly.pdbx_strand_id
1 'polypeptide(L)'
;TYQDELLHVEWDYAVLDEGHKIRNPNAEITVLCKELRTPNRIILSGTPVQNNLSELWSLFDFIYPMRLGTLVTFRTQFEVPIKQGGYAGATNLQILTAEK
;
A
#
# COMPACT_ATOMS: atom_id res chain seq x y z
N THR A 1 12.80 21.22 -6.23
CA THR A 1 12.84 19.83 -5.75
C THR A 1 13.48 18.98 -6.84
N TYR A 2 14.36 18.04 -6.52
CA TYR A 2 15.06 17.19 -7.50
C TYR A 2 14.18 16.13 -8.17
N GLN A 3 12.86 16.30 -8.13
CA GLN A 3 11.88 15.31 -8.58
C GLN A 3 12.06 14.97 -10.06
N ASP A 4 12.10 15.97 -10.93
CA ASP A 4 12.25 15.75 -12.37
C ASP A 4 13.57 15.05 -12.69
N GLU A 5 14.65 15.44 -12.01
CA GLU A 5 15.97 14.81 -12.17
C GLU A 5 15.95 13.33 -11.74
N LEU A 6 15.29 12.99 -10.63
CA LEU A 6 15.23 11.63 -10.10
C LEU A 6 14.29 10.71 -10.88
N LEU A 7 13.18 11.23 -11.43
CA LEU A 7 12.18 10.47 -12.18
C LEU A 7 12.64 10.11 -13.61
N HIS A 8 13.60 10.86 -14.17
CA HIS A 8 14.17 10.60 -15.48
C HIS A 8 15.36 9.63 -15.46
N VAL A 9 15.84 9.24 -14.28
CA VAL A 9 16.89 8.24 -14.11
C VAL A 9 16.28 6.84 -14.08
N GLU A 10 16.87 5.92 -14.84
CA GLU A 10 16.55 4.50 -14.78
C GLU A 10 17.38 3.85 -13.66
N TRP A 11 16.74 3.49 -12.54
CA TRP A 11 17.41 2.93 -11.38
C TRP A 11 17.35 1.41 -11.40
N ASP A 12 18.45 0.72 -11.12
CA ASP A 12 18.42 -0.74 -10.96
C ASP A 12 17.73 -1.19 -9.65
N TYR A 13 17.77 -0.33 -8.63
CA TYR A 13 17.25 -0.61 -7.30
C TYR A 13 16.74 0.65 -6.60
N ALA A 14 15.60 0.56 -5.91
CA ALA A 14 15.15 1.55 -4.95
C ALA A 14 14.92 0.91 -3.58
N VAL A 15 15.56 1.47 -2.55
CA VAL A 15 15.38 1.07 -1.15
C VAL A 15 14.85 2.26 -0.38
N LEU A 16 13.65 2.14 0.18
CA LEU A 16 13.11 3.14 1.11
C LEU A 16 13.38 2.69 2.54
N ASP A 17 14.10 3.53 3.28
CA ASP A 17 14.18 3.41 4.73
C ASP A 17 12.99 4.09 5.40
N GLU A 18 12.60 3.61 6.58
CA GLU A 18 11.45 4.09 7.33
C GLU A 18 10.14 4.08 6.53
N GLY A 19 9.76 2.89 6.03
CA GLY A 19 8.58 2.67 5.19
C GLY A 19 7.26 3.22 5.73
N HIS A 20 7.14 3.39 7.05
CA HIS A 20 5.99 4.03 7.67
C HIS A 20 5.73 5.47 7.16
N LYS A 21 6.72 6.14 6.56
CA LYS A 21 6.56 7.46 5.93
C LYS A 21 5.67 7.44 4.68
N ILE A 22 5.60 6.31 3.97
CA ILE A 22 4.80 6.16 2.73
C ILE A 22 3.49 5.39 2.93
N ARG A 23 3.04 5.28 4.18
CA ARG A 23 1.77 4.59 4.54
C ARG A 23 0.53 5.29 3.99
N ASN A 24 0.59 6.61 3.79
CA ASN A 24 -0.54 7.38 3.26
C ASN A 24 -0.47 7.38 1.73
N PRO A 25 -1.37 6.67 1.03
CA PRO A 25 -1.33 6.57 -0.43
C PRO A 25 -1.52 7.92 -1.14
N ASN A 26 -2.11 8.91 -0.46
CA ASN A 26 -2.36 10.25 -1.01
C ASN A 26 -1.25 11.26 -0.69
N ALA A 27 -0.23 10.87 0.08
CA ALA A 27 0.86 11.77 0.40
C ALA A 27 1.76 11.97 -0.83
N GLU A 28 2.16 13.21 -1.09
CA GLU A 28 3.01 13.59 -2.23
C GLU A 28 4.28 12.75 -2.31
N ILE A 29 4.94 12.52 -1.18
CA ILE A 29 6.13 11.66 -1.10
C ILE A 29 5.85 10.21 -1.54
N THR A 30 4.66 9.69 -1.25
CA THR A 30 4.29 8.32 -1.61
C THR A 30 4.07 8.20 -3.12
N VAL A 31 3.38 9.18 -3.71
CA VAL A 31 3.19 9.26 -5.16
C VAL A 31 4.54 9.35 -5.86
N LEU A 32 5.40 10.26 -5.42
CA LEU A 32 6.74 10.45 -5.98
C LEU A 32 7.59 9.18 -5.89
N CYS A 33 7.64 8.51 -4.73
CA CYS A 33 8.38 7.27 -4.57
C CYS A 33 7.86 6.17 -5.51
N LYS A 34 6.54 6.08 -5.72
CA LYS A 34 5.95 5.09 -6.61
C LYS A 34 6.29 5.34 -8.08
N GLU A 35 6.43 6.59 -8.48
CA GLU A 35 6.82 7.00 -9.85
C GLU A 35 8.28 6.70 -10.21
N LEU A 36 9.15 6.43 -9.22
CA LEU A 36 10.54 6.04 -9.48
C LEU A 36 10.61 4.81 -10.39
N ARG A 37 11.42 4.90 -11.46
CA ARG A 37 11.58 3.81 -12.43
C ARG A 37 12.65 2.85 -11.96
N THR A 38 12.24 1.66 -11.55
CA THR A 38 13.16 0.61 -11.12
C THR A 38 12.53 -0.78 -11.19
N PRO A 39 13.31 -1.82 -11.54
CA PRO A 39 12.83 -3.20 -11.52
C PRO A 39 12.77 -3.79 -10.11
N ASN A 40 13.57 -3.28 -9.15
CA ASN A 40 13.66 -3.84 -7.80
C ASN A 40 13.32 -2.79 -6.75
N ARG A 41 12.36 -3.10 -5.88
CA ARG A 41 11.84 -2.19 -4.86
C ARG A 41 11.84 -2.86 -3.49
N ILE A 42 12.52 -2.25 -2.53
CA ILE A 42 12.57 -2.69 -1.13
C ILE A 42 12.09 -1.58 -0.20
N ILE A 43 11.36 -1.97 0.83
CA ILE A 43 11.03 -1.13 1.97
C ILE A 43 11.64 -1.73 3.23
N LEU A 44 12.32 -0.91 4.01
CA LEU A 44 12.76 -1.23 5.38
C LEU A 44 11.86 -0.48 6.36
N SER A 45 11.39 -1.15 7.41
CA SER A 45 10.55 -0.54 8.43
C SER A 45 10.82 -1.19 9.78
N GLY A 46 11.15 -0.38 10.79
CA GLY A 46 11.27 -0.82 12.17
C GLY A 46 9.92 -1.00 12.87
N THR A 47 8.84 -0.46 12.31
CA THR A 47 7.49 -0.59 12.87
C THR A 47 6.75 -1.76 12.24
N PRO A 48 6.05 -2.60 13.02
CA PRO A 48 5.17 -3.60 12.47
C PRO A 48 4.07 -2.92 11.64
N VAL A 49 3.65 -3.57 10.55
CA VAL A 49 2.55 -3.07 9.71
C VAL A 49 1.30 -2.95 10.59
N GLN A 50 0.78 -1.73 10.71
CA GLN A 50 -0.40 -1.44 11.54
C GLN A 50 -1.65 -2.11 10.94
N ASN A 51 -2.69 -2.34 11.76
CA ASN A 51 -3.97 -2.97 11.35
C ASN A 51 -4.81 -2.15 10.35
N ASN A 52 -4.21 -1.20 9.64
CA ASN A 52 -4.86 -0.41 8.61
C ASN A 52 -4.56 -0.98 7.22
N LEU A 53 -5.54 -1.66 6.62
CA LEU A 53 -5.40 -2.29 5.31
C LEU A 53 -5.09 -1.28 4.18
N SER A 54 -5.55 -0.03 4.28
CA SER A 54 -5.19 1.03 3.33
C SER A 54 -3.69 1.35 3.39
N GLU A 55 -3.09 1.33 4.59
CA GLU A 55 -1.66 1.57 4.76
C GLU A 55 -0.84 0.40 4.23
N LEU A 56 -1.26 -0.82 4.54
CA LEU A 56 -0.67 -2.04 4.00
C LEU A 56 -0.70 -2.03 2.46
N TRP A 57 -1.84 -1.67 1.87
CA TRP A 57 -1.96 -1.53 0.42
C TRP A 57 -0.97 -0.51 -0.13
N SER A 58 -0.80 0.65 0.53
CA SER A 58 0.15 1.68 0.08
C SER A 58 1.58 1.16 0.01
N LEU A 59 2.03 0.42 1.03
CA LEU A 59 3.35 -0.20 1.07
C LEU A 59 3.51 -1.29 -0.01
N PHE A 60 2.50 -2.16 -0.16
CA PHE A 60 2.50 -3.21 -1.17
C PHE A 60 2.52 -2.66 -2.59
N ASP A 61 1.79 -1.58 -2.85
CA ASP A 61 1.74 -0.94 -4.17
C ASP A 61 3.08 -0.30 -4.55
N PHE A 62 3.90 0.12 -3.58
CA PHE A 62 5.29 0.49 -3.86
C PHE A 62 6.14 -0.74 -4.19
N ILE A 63 6.07 -1.83 -3.43
CA ILE A 63 6.94 -3.01 -3.64
C ILE A 63 6.57 -3.73 -4.94
N TYR A 64 5.28 -3.94 -5.17
CA TYR A 64 4.77 -4.64 -6.35
C TYR A 64 3.54 -3.89 -6.92
N PRO A 65 3.79 -2.87 -7.76
CA PRO A 65 2.75 -2.05 -8.34
C PRO A 65 1.66 -2.87 -9.03
N MET A 66 0.40 -2.44 -8.87
CA MET A 66 -0.79 -3.06 -9.48
C MET A 66 -1.14 -4.50 -9.06
N ARG A 67 -0.36 -5.16 -8.19
CA ARG A 67 -0.63 -6.55 -7.77
C ARG A 67 -1.95 -6.70 -7.02
N LEU A 68 -2.31 -5.69 -6.21
CA LEU A 68 -3.56 -5.64 -5.44
C LEU A 68 -4.66 -4.82 -6.13
N GLY A 69 -4.45 -4.42 -7.40
CA GLY A 69 -5.34 -3.50 -8.10
C GLY A 69 -5.24 -2.06 -7.61
N THR A 70 -6.20 -1.22 -8.00
CA THR A 70 -6.27 0.16 -7.54
C THR A 70 -6.72 0.22 -6.08
N LEU A 71 -6.40 1.32 -5.37
CA LEU A 71 -6.85 1.53 -4.00
C LEU A 71 -8.38 1.42 -3.85
N VAL A 72 -9.12 1.92 -4.85
CA VAL A 72 -10.60 1.86 -4.86
C VAL A 72 -11.08 0.42 -4.91
N THR A 73 -10.53 -0.38 -5.83
CA THR A 73 -10.89 -1.80 -5.97
C THR A 73 -10.46 -2.60 -4.74
N PHE A 74 -9.26 -2.35 -4.22
CA PHE A 74 -8.78 -3.01 -3.01
C PHE A 74 -9.69 -2.72 -1.81
N ARG A 75 -10.14 -1.47 -1.68
CA ARG A 75 -11.06 -1.07 -0.62
C ARG A 75 -12.39 -1.80 -0.68
N THR A 76 -12.99 -1.87 -1.86
CA THR A 76 -14.31 -2.49 -2.04
C THR A 76 -14.24 -4.02 -1.91
N GLN A 77 -13.16 -4.64 -2.38
CA GLN A 77 -13.00 -6.10 -2.37
C GLN A 77 -12.48 -6.66 -1.05
N PHE A 78 -11.60 -5.94 -0.34
CA PHE A 78 -10.93 -6.46 0.84
C PHE A 78 -11.19 -5.59 2.08
N GLU A 79 -10.89 -4.29 2.04
CA GLU A 79 -10.93 -3.45 3.26
C GLU A 79 -12.32 -3.36 3.87
N VAL A 80 -13.34 -3.08 3.07
CA VAL A 80 -14.73 -2.92 3.53
C VAL A 80 -15.29 -4.24 4.06
N PRO A 81 -15.21 -5.38 3.33
CA PRO A 81 -15.65 -6.67 3.85
C PRO A 81 -14.96 -7.07 5.16
N ILE A 82 -13.63 -6.96 5.23
CA ILE A 82 -12.86 -7.33 6.44
C ILE A 82 -13.27 -6.49 7.64
N LYS A 83 -13.42 -5.17 7.46
CA LYS A 83 -13.91 -4.29 8.53
C LYS A 83 -15.32 -4.67 8.97
N GLN A 84 -16.21 -4.97 8.04
CA GLN A 84 -17.60 -5.33 8.36
C GLN A 84 -17.69 -6.66 9.12
N GLY A 85 -16.93 -7.68 8.70
CA GLY A 85 -16.89 -8.98 9.38
C GLY A 85 -16.20 -8.95 10.75
N GLY A 86 -15.32 -7.97 10.99
CA GLY A 86 -14.60 -7.81 12.26
C GLY A 86 -15.40 -7.14 13.39
N TYR A 87 -16.59 -6.59 13.11
CA TYR A 87 -17.41 -5.97 14.16
C TYR A 87 -18.13 -7.02 15.02
N ALA A 88 -18.23 -6.77 16.33
CA ALA A 88 -18.90 -7.67 17.27
C ALA A 88 -20.39 -7.97 16.94
N GLY A 89 -21.04 -7.09 16.16
CA GLY A 89 -22.42 -7.27 15.68
C GLY A 89 -22.53 -7.79 14.24
N ALA A 90 -21.44 -8.30 13.66
CA ALA A 90 -21.44 -8.79 12.28
C ALA A 90 -22.35 -10.00 12.11
N THR A 91 -23.13 -10.00 11.03
CA THR A 91 -23.92 -11.16 10.62
C THR A 91 -23.02 -12.28 10.09
N ASN A 92 -23.49 -13.53 10.13
CA ASN A 92 -22.75 -14.67 9.57
C ASN A 92 -22.36 -14.46 8.09
N LEU A 93 -23.20 -13.79 7.30
CA LEU A 93 -22.89 -13.45 5.91
C LEU A 93 -21.68 -12.50 5.82
N GLN A 94 -21.61 -11.50 6.68
CA GLN A 94 -20.49 -10.53 6.71
C GLN A 94 -19.18 -11.17 7.18
N ILE A 95 -19.23 -12.09 8.14
CA ILE A 95 -18.06 -12.86 8.58
C ILE A 95 -17.55 -13.73 7.43
N LEU A 96 -18.42 -14.51 6.79
CA LEU A 96 -18.06 -15.37 5.65
C LEU A 96 -17.54 -14.57 4.43
N THR A 97 -18.02 -13.34 4.26
CA THR A 97 -17.53 -12.45 3.19
C THR A 97 -16.16 -11.86 3.52
N ALA A 98 -15.83 -11.68 4.80
CA ALA A 98 -14.51 -11.23 5.25
C ALA A 98 -13.42 -12.33 5.19
N GLU A 99 -13.82 -13.60 5.29
CA GLU A 99 -12.91 -14.76 5.26
C GLU A 99 -12.59 -15.28 3.84
N LYS A 100 -13.32 -14.81 2.83
CA LYS A 100 -13.13 -15.17 1.41
C LYS A 100 -12.05 -14.35 0.73
#